data_AF-A0A841PZ10-F1
#
_entry.id   AF-A0A841PZ10-F1
#
_cell.length_a   1.000
_cell.length_b   1.000
_cell.length_c   1.000
_cell.angle_alpha   90.00
_cell.angle_beta   90.00
_cell.angle_gamma   90.00
#
_symmetry.space_group_name_H-M   'P 1'
#
loop_
_entity.id
_entity.type
_entity.pdbx_description
1 polymer ?
#
loop_
_entity_poly.entity_id
_entity_poly.type
_entity_poly.pdbx_seq_one_letter_code
_entity_poly.pdbx_strand_id
1 'polypeptide(L)'
;MLRDTFPVLLEGKTAPEEPSVWESSHFALNVSSSAPKGTGGIAVGTYELFAGMIEFGLSRCLSRIVTVTDLRMERILRRAGWPLARIGEPHTIGTTRAVAG
;
A
#
# COMPACT_ATOMS: atom_id res chain seq x y z
N MET A 1 10.26 1.92 -8.04
CA MET A 1 9.03 2.00 -8.86
C MET A 1 8.41 3.39 -8.79
N LEU A 2 8.06 3.93 -7.62
CA LEU A 2 7.44 5.25 -7.43
C LEU A 2 8.25 6.34 -8.12
N ARG A 3 9.55 6.44 -7.83
CA ARG A 3 10.46 7.43 -8.43
C ARG A 3 10.55 7.30 -9.95
N ASP A 4 10.76 6.08 -10.44
CA ASP A 4 11.19 5.86 -11.82
C ASP A 4 10.01 5.61 -12.79
N THR A 5 8.87 5.12 -12.29
CA THR A 5 7.70 4.71 -13.08
C THR A 5 6.48 5.59 -12.83
N PHE A 6 6.26 6.04 -11.59
CA PHE A 6 5.10 6.86 -11.22
C PHE A 6 5.48 8.21 -10.59
N PRO A 7 6.46 8.95 -11.14
CA PRO A 7 6.92 10.21 -10.54
C PRO A 7 5.81 11.27 -10.45
N VAL A 8 4.78 11.17 -11.30
CA VAL A 8 3.62 12.08 -11.26
C VAL A 8 2.91 12.04 -9.91
N LEU A 9 2.91 10.89 -9.21
CA LEU A 9 2.28 10.74 -7.89
C LEU A 9 3.06 11.42 -6.75
N LEU A 10 4.27 11.91 -7.03
CA LEU A 10 5.08 12.67 -6.09
C LEU A 10 4.74 14.18 -6.12
N GLU A 11 4.02 14.67 -7.13
CA GLU A 11 3.71 16.10 -7.30
C GLU A 11 4.95 17.01 -7.26
N GLY A 12 6.07 16.55 -7.84
CA GLY A 12 7.34 17.29 -7.81
C GLY A 12 8.10 17.22 -6.49
N LYS A 13 7.60 16.50 -5.48
CA LYS A 13 8.35 16.20 -4.24
C LYS A 13 9.43 15.17 -4.54
N THR A 14 10.50 15.17 -3.74
CA THR A 14 11.53 14.13 -3.80
C THR A 14 10.94 12.80 -3.33
N ALA A 15 11.26 11.71 -4.04
CA ALA A 15 10.91 10.37 -3.57
C ALA A 15 11.64 10.08 -2.25
N PRO A 16 11.02 9.35 -1.30
CA PRO A 16 11.74 8.83 -0.13
C PRO A 16 12.90 7.92 -0.57
N GLU A 17 14.07 8.13 0.00
CA GLU A 17 15.32 7.44 -0.36
C GLU A 17 16.14 7.01 0.87
N GLU A 18 15.54 7.09 2.07
CA GLU A 18 16.21 6.71 3.31
C GLU A 18 16.37 5.17 3.42
N PRO A 19 17.49 4.66 3.97
CA PRO A 19 17.71 3.21 4.09
C PRO A 19 16.64 2.45 4.91
N SER A 20 15.93 3.16 5.81
CA SER A 20 14.84 2.62 6.62
C SER A 20 13.46 2.74 5.97
N VAL A 21 13.39 3.22 4.73
CA VAL A 21 12.15 3.38 3.96
C VAL A 21 12.23 2.48 2.74
N TRP A 22 11.37 1.48 2.69
CA TRP A 22 11.34 0.52 1.57
C TRP A 22 10.06 0.67 0.78
N GLU A 23 10.14 0.35 -0.50
CA GLU A 23 8.99 0.32 -1.38
C GLU A 23 8.37 -1.07 -1.45
N SER A 24 7.05 -1.15 -1.32
CA SER A 24 6.26 -2.33 -1.66
C SER A 24 5.57 -2.16 -3.01
N SER A 25 5.43 -3.26 -3.74
CA SER A 25 4.71 -3.33 -5.01
C SER A 25 3.98 -4.67 -5.12
N HIS A 26 3.07 -4.80 -6.08
CA HIS A 26 2.39 -6.05 -6.41
C HIS A 26 1.62 -6.70 -5.24
N PHE A 27 0.93 -5.89 -4.42
CA PHE A 27 0.01 -6.43 -3.43
C PHE A 27 -1.10 -7.21 -4.14
N ALA A 28 -1.06 -8.54 -4.02
CA ALA A 28 -2.01 -9.43 -4.68
C ALA A 28 -2.24 -10.66 -3.81
N LEU A 29 -3.50 -11.08 -3.72
CA LEU A 29 -3.89 -12.35 -3.12
C LEU A 29 -4.91 -13.04 -4.01
N ASN A 30 -4.80 -14.35 -4.13
CA ASN A 30 -5.87 -15.17 -4.70
C ASN A 30 -6.84 -15.56 -3.58
N VAL A 31 -7.94 -14.82 -3.44
CA VAL A 31 -8.93 -15.02 -2.37
C VAL A 31 -10.19 -15.62 -2.96
N SER A 32 -10.61 -16.78 -2.46
CA SER A 32 -11.91 -17.39 -2.81
C SER A 32 -13.07 -16.48 -2.41
N SER A 33 -14.17 -16.51 -3.16
CA SER A 33 -15.41 -15.81 -2.79
C SER A 33 -16.01 -16.30 -1.46
N SER A 34 -15.72 -17.56 -1.10
CA SER A 34 -16.10 -18.19 0.18
C SER A 34 -15.08 -17.96 1.30
N ALA A 35 -14.01 -17.20 1.08
CA ALA A 35 -12.98 -17.00 2.08
C ALA A 35 -13.54 -16.35 3.36
N PRO A 36 -13.06 -16.76 4.55
CA PRO A 36 -13.44 -16.12 5.80
C PRO A 36 -13.19 -14.61 5.75
N LYS A 37 -14.12 -13.84 6.29
CA LYS A 37 -14.02 -12.39 6.39
C LYS A 37 -13.78 -11.98 7.84
N GLY A 38 -12.78 -11.14 8.06
CA GLY A 38 -12.51 -10.52 9.34
C GLY A 38 -13.39 -9.31 9.61
N THR A 39 -13.04 -8.58 10.65
CA THR A 39 -13.65 -7.29 11.01
C THR A 39 -13.65 -6.37 9.80
N GLY A 40 -14.72 -5.60 9.59
CA GLY A 40 -14.80 -4.72 8.43
C GLY A 40 -15.00 -5.42 7.08
N GLY A 41 -15.25 -6.74 7.02
CA GLY A 41 -15.69 -7.45 5.81
C GLY A 41 -14.60 -7.69 4.76
N ILE A 42 -13.33 -7.63 5.17
CA ILE A 42 -12.15 -7.93 4.35
C ILE A 42 -11.77 -9.40 4.57
N ALA A 43 -11.25 -10.07 3.55
CA ALA A 43 -10.81 -11.46 3.67
C ALA A 43 -9.66 -11.59 4.68
N VAL A 44 -9.70 -12.63 5.51
CA VAL A 44 -8.68 -12.88 6.55
C VAL A 44 -7.27 -12.91 5.97
N GLY A 45 -7.06 -13.55 4.82
CA GLY A 45 -5.75 -13.58 4.16
C GLY A 45 -5.19 -12.19 3.82
N THR A 46 -6.04 -11.19 3.56
CA THR A 46 -5.59 -9.81 3.35
C THR A 46 -5.03 -9.21 4.64
N TYR A 47 -5.65 -9.49 5.79
CA TYR A 47 -5.11 -9.09 7.09
C TYR A 47 -3.80 -9.79 7.42
N GLU A 48 -3.70 -11.09 7.11
CA GLU A 48 -2.47 -11.86 7.30
C GLU A 48 -1.32 -11.29 6.47
N LEU A 49 -1.57 -10.93 5.20
CA LEU A 49 -0.55 -10.29 4.38
C LEU A 49 -0.14 -8.91 4.94
N PHE A 50 -1.09 -8.10 5.39
CA PHE A 50 -0.77 -6.83 6.05
C PHE A 50 0.06 -7.03 7.32
N ALA A 51 -0.31 -7.96 8.18
CA ALA A 51 0.44 -8.30 9.38
C ALA A 51 1.86 -8.75 9.02
N GLY A 52 2.03 -9.62 8.04
CA GLY A 52 3.33 -10.08 7.57
C GLY A 52 4.21 -8.94 7.02
N MET A 53 3.63 -7.98 6.30
CA MET A 53 4.36 -6.79 5.84
C MET A 53 4.86 -5.93 7.02
N ILE A 54 4.03 -5.74 8.05
CA ILE A 54 4.39 -4.98 9.25
C ILE A 54 5.47 -5.72 10.05
N GLU A 55 5.28 -7.01 10.31
CA GLU A 55 6.25 -7.86 11.03
C GLU A 55 7.60 -7.87 10.33
N PHE A 56 7.61 -8.02 8.99
CA PHE A 56 8.83 -7.93 8.21
C PHE A 56 9.50 -6.56 8.35
N GLY A 57 8.73 -5.48 8.21
CA GLY A 57 9.25 -4.12 8.36
C GLY A 57 9.88 -3.88 9.74
N LEU A 58 9.20 -4.30 10.81
CA LEU A 58 9.73 -4.22 12.17
C LEU A 58 11.01 -5.04 12.34
N SER A 59 11.07 -6.26 11.80
CA SER A 59 12.26 -7.12 11.86
C SER A 59 13.50 -6.51 11.16
N ARG A 60 13.27 -5.60 10.21
CA ARG A 60 14.30 -4.88 9.45
C ARG A 60 14.53 -3.45 9.95
N CYS A 61 13.90 -3.07 11.06
CA CYS A 61 13.94 -1.70 11.60
C CYS A 61 13.52 -0.64 10.57
N LEU A 62 12.54 -0.97 9.71
CA LEU A 62 11.97 0.01 8.79
C LEU A 62 11.11 1.01 9.55
N SER A 63 11.22 2.27 9.16
CA SER A 63 10.38 3.35 9.70
C SER A 63 9.09 3.48 8.90
N ARG A 64 9.13 3.20 7.59
CA ARG A 64 8.00 3.35 6.66
C ARG A 64 8.10 2.33 5.53
N ILE A 65 6.94 1.93 5.03
CA ILE A 65 6.81 1.24 3.75
C ILE A 65 6.04 2.16 2.83
N VAL A 66 6.65 2.52 1.70
CA VAL A 66 6.01 3.33 0.65
C VAL A 66 5.35 2.39 -0.35
N THR A 67 4.18 2.76 -0.85
CA THR A 67 3.47 1.99 -1.87
C THR A 67 2.80 2.89 -2.89
N VAL A 68 2.68 2.39 -4.11
CA VAL A 68 1.76 2.93 -5.12
C VAL A 68 0.58 1.99 -5.19
N THR A 69 -0.61 2.52 -4.94
CA THR A 69 -1.83 1.72 -4.90
C THR A 69 -3.01 2.49 -5.46
N ASP A 70 -4.11 1.81 -5.77
CA ASP A 70 -5.33 2.48 -6.22
C ASP A 70 -6.22 2.93 -5.05
N LEU A 71 -7.16 3.84 -5.32
CA LEU A 71 -8.11 4.32 -4.32
C LEU A 71 -9.01 3.21 -3.74
N ARG A 72 -9.16 2.07 -4.43
CA ARG A 72 -9.92 0.92 -3.91
C ARG A 72 -9.12 0.24 -2.81
N MET A 73 -7.83 0.00 -3.03
CA MET A 73 -6.94 -0.59 -2.04
C MET A 73 -6.69 0.37 -0.86
N GLU A 74 -6.55 1.68 -1.09
CA GLU A 74 -6.48 2.66 0.01
C GLU A 74 -7.70 2.54 0.96
N ARG A 75 -8.90 2.33 0.41
CA ARG A 75 -10.10 2.10 1.22
C ARG A 75 -10.05 0.78 1.99
N ILE A 76 -9.42 -0.25 1.44
CA ILE A 76 -9.20 -1.54 2.11
C ILE A 76 -8.22 -1.36 3.26
N LEU A 77 -7.09 -0.69 3.03
CA LEU A 77 -6.10 -0.34 4.06
C LEU A 77 -6.76 0.41 5.21
N ARG A 78 -7.54 1.47 4.91
CA ARG A 78 -8.27 2.23 5.92
C ARG A 78 -9.26 1.37 6.72
N ARG A 79 -10.01 0.49 6.06
CA ARG A 79 -10.94 -0.46 6.72
C ARG A 79 -10.20 -1.50 7.56
N ALA A 80 -8.98 -1.85 7.18
CA ALA A 80 -8.10 -2.73 7.94
C ALA A 80 -7.43 -2.03 9.13
N GLY A 81 -7.67 -0.73 9.33
CA GLY A 81 -7.03 0.05 10.39
C GLY A 81 -5.62 0.52 10.04
N TRP A 82 -5.18 0.37 8.79
CA TRP A 82 -3.88 0.85 8.32
C TRP A 82 -4.02 2.30 7.80
N PRO A 83 -3.41 3.29 8.48
CA PRO A 83 -3.42 4.67 8.02
C PRO A 83 -2.40 4.87 6.89
N LEU A 84 -2.86 4.95 5.65
CA LEU A 84 -2.01 5.33 4.51
C LEU A 84 -1.82 6.86 4.51
N ALA A 85 -0.58 7.32 4.70
CA ALA A 85 -0.23 8.74 4.66
C ALA A 85 0.16 9.13 3.24
N ARG A 86 -0.79 9.69 2.48
CA ARG A 86 -0.58 10.07 1.08
C ARG A 86 0.62 11.02 0.92
N ILE A 87 1.45 10.74 -0.07
CA ILE A 87 2.56 11.62 -0.49
C ILE A 87 2.05 12.75 -1.39
N GLY A 88 1.03 12.49 -2.20
CA GLY A 88 0.41 13.47 -3.10
C GLY A 88 -1.03 13.10 -3.43
N GLU A 89 -1.70 13.93 -4.23
CA GLU A 89 -3.06 13.68 -4.67
C GLU A 89 -3.15 12.51 -5.66
N PRO A 90 -4.29 11.81 -5.73
CA PRO A 90 -4.41 10.66 -6.61
C PRO A 90 -4.52 11.08 -8.08
N HIS A 91 -3.74 10.46 -8.96
CA HIS A 91 -3.78 10.65 -10.41
C HIS A 91 -4.40 9.46 -11.14
N THR A 92 -4.95 9.69 -12.34
CA THR A 92 -5.42 8.61 -13.21
C THR A 92 -4.22 7.94 -13.89
N ILE A 93 -4.05 6.64 -13.68
CA ILE A 93 -2.99 5.83 -14.29
C ILE A 93 -3.68 4.62 -14.96
N GLY A 94 -3.62 4.56 -16.29
CA GLY A 94 -4.40 3.57 -17.04
C GLY A 94 -5.90 3.71 -16.76
N THR A 95 -6.52 2.65 -16.24
CA THR A 95 -7.96 2.60 -15.94
C THR A 95 -8.30 2.84 -14.46
N THR A 96 -7.32 3.14 -13.61
CA THR A 96 -7.52 3.32 -12.17
C THR A 96 -7.10 4.72 -11.72
N ARG A 97 -7.61 5.14 -10.55
CA ARG A 97 -7.06 6.29 -9.81
C ARG A 97 -6.04 5.76 -8.79
N ALA A 98 -4.78 6.06 -9.02
CA ALA A 98 -3.65 5.65 -8.20
C ALA A 98 -3.18 6.78 -7.28
N VAL A 99 -2.58 6.41 -6.15
CA VAL A 99 -2.00 7.29 -5.14
C VAL A 99 -0.73 6.66 -4.58
N ALA A 100 0.23 7.49 -4.20
CA ALA A 100 1.42 7.07 -3.46
C ALA A 100 1.26 7.43 -1.98
N GLY A 101 1.69 6.55 -1.07
CA GLY A 101 1.60 6.75 0.38
C GLY A 101 2.44 5.78 1.18
#